data_AF-A0A8T6G426-F1
#
_entry.id   AF-A0A8T6G426-F1
#
_cell.length_a   1.000
_cell.length_b   1.000
_cell.length_c   1.000
_cell.angle_alpha   90.00
_cell.angle_beta   90.00
_cell.angle_gamma   90.00
#
_symmetry.space_group_name_H-M   'P 1'
#
loop_
_entity.id
_entity.type
_entity.pdbx_description
1 polymer ?
#
loop_
_entity_poly.entity_id
_entity_poly.type
_entity_poly.pdbx_seq_one_letter_code
_entity_poly.pdbx_strand_id
1 'polypeptide(L)' 'MQKEHSAGGIVFRKDSGEVVVLVTQSSAHDGWIFPKGHLERGET' A
#
# COMPACT_ATOMS: atom_id res chain seq x y z
N MET A 1 -3.96 -24.30 -4.85
CA MET A 1 -3.32 -22.99 -4.61
C MET A 1 -4.42 -22.00 -4.24
N GLN A 2 -4.40 -21.44 -3.02
CA GLN A 2 -5.39 -20.46 -2.60
C GLN A 2 -5.04 -19.11 -3.23
N LYS A 3 -6.02 -18.42 -3.84
CA LYS A 3 -5.80 -17.06 -4.33
C LYS A 3 -5.91 -16.12 -3.14
N GLU A 4 -4.86 -15.36 -2.90
CA GLU A 4 -4.86 -14.27 -1.94
C GLU A 4 -5.06 -12.95 -2.69
N HIS A 5 -5.95 -12.10 -2.19
CA HIS A 5 -6.18 -10.77 -2.73
C HIS A 5 -5.72 -9.73 -1.70
N SER A 6 -5.10 -8.65 -2.18
CA SER A 6 -4.73 -7.50 -1.36
C SER A 6 -5.31 -6.24 -1.95
N ALA A 7 -5.71 -5.31 -1.10
CA ALA A 7 -6.12 -3.96 -1.46
C ALA A 7 -5.32 -2.94 -0.63
N GLY A 8 -5.19 -1.74 -1.15
CA GLY A 8 -4.37 -0.69 -0.56
C GLY A 8 -4.63 0.66 -1.21
N GLY A 9 -3.85 1.65 -0.81
CA GLY A 9 -4.02 3.01 -1.29
C GLY A 9 -2.70 3.68 -1.64
N ILE A 10 -2.75 4.62 -2.58
CA ILE A 10 -1.68 5.57 -2.82
C ILE A 10 -1.97 6.79 -1.94
N VAL A 11 -1.24 6.90 -0.84
CA VAL A 11 -1.33 8.06 0.04
C VAL A 11 -0.39 9.13 -0.51
N PHE A 12 -0.93 10.29 -0.83
CA PHE A 12 -0.15 11.42 -1.34
C PHE A 12 -0.54 12.71 -0.63
N ARG A 13 0.37 13.67 -0.63
CA ARG A 13 0.09 15.05 -0.25
C ARG A 13 0.74 16.01 -1.24
N LYS A 14 0.25 17.24 -1.28
CA LYS A 14 0.93 18.33 -1.97
C LYS A 14 1.88 19.01 -0.99
N ASP A 15 3.12 19.19 -1.39
CA ASP A 15 4.13 19.92 -0.64
C ASP A 15 4.80 20.92 -1.57
N SER A 16 4.66 22.22 -1.29
CA SER A 16 5.22 23.30 -2.12
C SER A 16 4.88 23.22 -3.62
N GLY A 17 3.69 22.71 -3.96
CA GLY A 17 3.24 22.54 -5.34
C GLY A 17 3.58 21.18 -5.97
N GLU A 18 4.42 20.38 -5.33
CA GLU A 18 4.81 19.05 -5.77
C GLU A 18 3.92 17.98 -5.13
N VAL A 19 3.64 16.90 -5.86
CA VAL A 19 2.96 15.72 -5.29
C VAL A 19 4.01 14.80 -4.71
N VAL A 20 3.95 14.57 -3.40
CA VAL A 20 4.80 13.59 -2.72
C VAL A 20 3.94 12.39 -2.31
N VAL A 21 4.47 11.18 -2.54
CA VAL A 21 3.78 9.92 -2.28
C VAL A 21 4.44 9.20 -1.11
N LEU A 22 3.62 8.69 -0.19
CA LEU A 22 4.08 7.86 0.90
C LEU A 22 4.45 6.47 0.38
N VAL A 23 5.67 6.05 0.68
CA VAL A 23 6.13 4.66 0.57
C VAL A 23 6.53 4.16 1.96
N THR A 24 6.29 2.88 2.23
CA THR A 24 6.70 2.21 3.46
C THR A 24 7.74 1.14 3.15
N GLN A 25 8.61 0.84 4.12
CA GLN A 25 9.51 -0.31 3.99
C GLN A 25 8.79 -1.57 4.48
N SER A 26 8.81 -2.61 3.66
CA SER A 26 8.26 -3.91 4.02
C SER A 26 9.17 -4.59 5.05
N SER A 27 8.60 -4.99 6.19
CA SER A 27 9.28 -5.80 7.19
C SER A 27 9.54 -7.25 6.74
N ALA A 28 8.90 -7.69 5.64
CA ALA A 28 8.97 -9.08 5.18
C ALA A 28 9.98 -9.30 4.04
N HIS A 29 10.39 -8.25 3.33
CA HIS A 29 11.25 -8.38 2.14
C HIS A 29 12.18 -7.19 1.89
N ASP A 30 12.42 -6.34 2.90
CA ASP A 30 13.34 -5.17 2.88
C ASP A 30 13.16 -4.20 1.70
N GLY A 31 12.03 -4.30 0.98
CA GLY A 31 11.69 -3.50 -0.19
C GLY A 31 10.71 -2.38 0.14
N TRP A 32 10.67 -1.37 -0.72
CA TRP A 32 9.68 -0.29 -0.64
C TRP A 32 8.35 -0.75 -1.22
N ILE A 33 7.25 -0.47 -0.51
CA ILE A 33 5.89 -0.82 -0.91
C ILE A 33 4.94 0.37 -0.70
N PHE A 34 3.80 0.33 -1.39
CA PHE A 34 2.65 1.14 -0.98
C PHE A 34 1.88 0.43 0.14
N PRO A 35 1.22 1.18 1.04
CA PRO A 35 0.38 0.60 2.06
C PRO A 35 -0.70 -0.30 1.45
N LYS A 36 -0.65 -1.60 1.76
CA LYS A 36 -1.65 -2.60 1.38
C LYS A 36 -1.88 -3.59 2.51
N GLY A 37 -3.04 -4.21 2.53
CA GLY A 37 -3.41 -5.32 3.41
C GLY A 37 -4.10 -6.44 2.63
N HIS A 38 -4.34 -7.56 3.30
CA HIS A 38 -5.21 -8.61 2.78
C HIS A 38 -6.66 -8.11 2.72
N LEU A 39 -7.42 -8.57 1.73
CA LEU A 39 -8.86 -8.38 1.73
C LEU A 39 -9.50 -9.48 2.58
N GLU A 40 -10.16 -9.07 3.66
CA GLU A 40 -10.91 -9.98 4.52
C GLU A 40 -12.29 -10.31 3.93
N ARG A 41 -12.91 -11.36 4.45
CA ARG A 41 -14.20 -11.82 3.94
C ARG A 41 -15.28 -10.74 4.14
N GLY A 42 -15.80 -10.22 3.03
CA GLY A 42 -16.84 -9.20 3.03
C GLY A 42 -16.33 -7.78 2.78
N GLU A 43 -15.01 -7.60 2.67
CA GLU A 43 -14.40 -6.34 2.22
C GLU A 43 -14.37 -6.28 0.68
N THR A 44 -14.44 -5.07 0.14
CA THR A 44 -14.34 -4.74 -1.30
C THR A 44 -13.38 -3.61 -1.53
#